data_AF-A0A0B1S8V2-F1
#
_entry.id   AF-A0A0B1S8V2-F1
#
_cell.length_a   1.000
_cell.length_b   1.000
_cell.length_c   1.000
_cell.angle_alpha   90.00
_cell.angle_beta   90.00
_cell.angle_gamma   90.00
#
_symmetry.space_group_name_H-M   'P 1'
#
loop_
_entity.id
_entity.type
_entity.pdbx_description
1 polymer ?
#
loop_
_entity_poly.entity_id
_entity_poly.type
_entity_poly.pdbx_seq_one_letter_code
_entity_poly.pdbx_strand_id
1 'polypeptide(L)'
;MPIFAAAGLEGDQLHDILDTSCNISDIHEKSIAQQLPVDKEKPFVRPHGFERGLAVERIHGFIRRAGKIFAVVQFKNCDVVEILATDIVKHYEPLALIRGFEEHHIRCRRNKVLEAV
;
A
#
# COMPACT_ATOMS: atom_id res chain seq x y z
N MET A 1 53.02 -13.37 9.31
CA MET A 1 53.03 -14.84 9.48
C MET A 1 52.00 -15.17 10.55
N PRO A 2 50.99 -16.05 10.31
CA PRO A 2 50.50 -16.64 9.05
C PRO A 2 49.28 -15.82 8.50
N ILE A 3 48.88 -15.76 7.22
CA ILE A 3 48.85 -16.66 6.05
C ILE A 3 47.80 -17.78 6.14
N PHE A 4 46.64 -17.54 5.52
CA PHE A 4 45.84 -18.47 4.71
C PHE A 4 45.19 -17.60 3.62
N ALA A 5 45.71 -17.55 2.39
CA ALA A 5 45.64 -18.53 1.30
C ALA A 5 44.28 -18.53 0.58
N ALA A 6 44.37 -18.32 -0.73
CA ALA A 6 43.32 -17.92 -1.66
C ALA A 6 42.63 -19.10 -2.37
N ALA A 7 41.43 -18.84 -2.89
CA ALA A 7 40.85 -19.32 -4.16
C ALA A 7 39.47 -18.62 -4.27
N GLY A 8 39.06 -17.91 -5.33
CA GLY A 8 39.40 -18.01 -6.74
C GLY A 8 38.29 -18.76 -7.49
N LEU A 9 37.71 -18.10 -8.51
CA LEU A 9 36.81 -18.63 -9.56
C LEU A 9 35.32 -18.69 -9.18
N GLU A 10 34.30 -18.43 -10.03
CA GLU A 10 34.05 -17.83 -11.35
C GLU A 10 32.56 -18.13 -11.64
N GLY A 11 31.83 -17.26 -12.35
CA GLY A 11 30.51 -17.55 -12.95
C GLY A 11 29.36 -17.85 -11.95
N ASP A 12 28.09 -17.83 -12.30
CA ASP A 12 27.41 -17.48 -13.53
C ASP A 12 25.96 -17.11 -13.18
N GLN A 13 25.36 -16.43 -14.15
CA GLN A 13 23.96 -16.07 -14.32
C GLN A 13 22.88 -17.14 -13.99
N LEU A 14 21.73 -16.60 -13.54
CA LEU A 14 20.36 -16.96 -13.91
C LEU A 14 19.65 -18.17 -13.25
N HIS A 15 18.43 -17.83 -12.81
CA HIS A 15 17.17 -18.59 -12.75
C HIS A 15 17.19 -20.08 -12.42
N ASP A 16 16.45 -20.45 -11.37
CA ASP A 16 15.63 -21.65 -11.43
C ASP A 16 14.25 -21.40 -10.82
N ILE A 17 13.29 -21.35 -11.76
CA ILE A 17 11.86 -21.52 -11.58
C ILE A 17 11.66 -22.97 -11.15
N LEU A 18 11.07 -23.20 -9.97
CA LEU A 18 10.67 -24.53 -9.57
C LEU A 18 9.37 -24.89 -10.28
N ASP A 19 9.55 -25.68 -11.35
CA ASP A 19 8.56 -26.49 -12.01
C ASP A 19 7.74 -27.32 -11.01
N THR A 20 6.42 -27.28 -11.16
CA THR A 20 5.58 -28.43 -10.80
C THR A 20 4.67 -28.70 -12.00
N SER A 21 5.10 -29.69 -12.77
CA SER A 21 4.48 -30.22 -13.98
C SER A 21 3.10 -30.83 -13.74
N CYS A 22 2.21 -30.75 -14.73
CA CYS A 22 1.32 -31.84 -15.14
C CYS A 22 1.07 -31.77 -16.65
N ASN A 23 1.60 -32.75 -17.38
CA ASN A 23 1.42 -32.98 -18.82
C ASN A 23 -0.06 -33.23 -19.18
N ILE A 24 -0.55 -32.57 -20.23
CA ILE A 24 -1.53 -33.16 -21.15
C ILE A 24 -1.03 -32.91 -22.58
N SER A 25 -0.97 -34.01 -23.31
CA SER A 25 -0.38 -34.29 -24.60
C SER A 25 -0.89 -33.46 -25.79
N ASP A 26 -0.03 -33.44 -26.81
CA ASP A 26 -0.16 -32.95 -28.18
C ASP A 26 -1.56 -33.09 -28.82
N ILE A 27 -1.94 -32.13 -29.68
CA ILE A 27 -2.21 -32.32 -31.13
C ILE A 27 -2.96 -31.09 -31.74
N HIS A 28 -2.32 -30.56 -32.78
CA HIS A 28 -2.79 -29.88 -34.00
C HIS A 28 -3.60 -28.57 -34.06
N GLU A 29 -3.06 -27.74 -34.96
CA GLU A 29 -3.69 -27.02 -36.07
C GLU A 29 -4.14 -25.57 -35.90
N LYS A 30 -3.66 -24.79 -36.88
CA LYS A 30 -3.82 -23.36 -37.08
C LYS A 30 -5.31 -22.98 -37.09
N SER A 31 -5.69 -22.10 -36.18
CA SER A 31 -6.91 -21.31 -36.30
C SER A 31 -6.55 -19.84 -36.08
N ILE A 32 -6.78 -19.03 -37.11
CA ILE A 32 -6.65 -17.57 -37.06
C ILE A 32 -7.78 -17.07 -36.16
N ALA A 33 -7.50 -16.99 -34.86
CA ALA A 33 -8.40 -16.37 -33.90
C ALA A 33 -8.11 -14.87 -33.89
N GLN A 34 -9.14 -14.10 -34.24
CA GLN A 34 -9.21 -12.66 -34.00
C GLN A 34 -8.66 -12.36 -32.60
N GLN A 35 -7.64 -11.51 -32.51
CA GLN A 35 -7.17 -10.96 -31.25
C GLN A 35 -8.32 -10.16 -30.62
N LEU A 36 -9.13 -10.84 -29.81
CA LEU A 36 -9.92 -10.20 -28.77
C LEU A 36 -8.96 -9.32 -27.96
N PRO A 37 -9.35 -8.08 -27.58
CA PRO A 37 -8.51 -7.25 -26.76
C PRO A 37 -8.16 -8.05 -25.51
N VAL A 38 -6.86 -8.25 -25.29
CA VAL A 38 -6.35 -8.85 -24.05
C VAL A 38 -6.92 -8.01 -22.92
N ASP A 39 -7.93 -8.54 -22.26
CA ASP A 39 -8.51 -7.94 -21.06
C ASP A 39 -7.36 -7.83 -20.08
N LYS A 40 -6.82 -6.62 -19.91
CA LYS A 40 -5.76 -6.35 -18.95
C LYS A 40 -6.28 -6.86 -17.61
N GLU A 41 -5.67 -7.93 -17.11
CA GLU A 41 -6.05 -8.56 -15.85
C GLU A 41 -6.18 -7.47 -14.79
N LYS A 42 -7.38 -7.32 -14.23
CA LYS A 42 -7.60 -6.32 -13.17
C LYS A 42 -6.72 -6.73 -11.98
N PRO A 43 -5.97 -5.79 -11.39
CA PRO A 43 -5.10 -6.11 -10.28
C PRO A 43 -5.92 -6.72 -9.13
N PHE A 44 -5.36 -7.77 -8.51
CA PHE A 44 -5.98 -8.46 -7.37
C PHE A 44 -6.26 -7.49 -6.20
N VAL A 45 -5.40 -6.49 -6.04
CA VAL A 45 -5.52 -5.43 -5.03
C VAL A 45 -6.02 -4.15 -5.69
N ARG A 46 -7.11 -3.58 -5.16
CA ARG A 46 -7.60 -2.27 -5.59
C ARG A 46 -6.70 -1.18 -5.01
N PRO A 47 -6.42 -0.11 -5.77
CA PRO A 47 -5.62 1.00 -5.27
C PRO A 47 -6.31 1.64 -4.04
N HIS A 48 -5.49 2.05 -3.07
CA HIS A 48 -5.97 2.55 -1.77
C HIS A 48 -5.18 3.81 -1.34
N GLY A 49 -5.73 4.57 -0.40
CA GLY A 49 -5.11 5.79 0.10
C GLY A 49 -4.73 6.77 -1.00
N PHE A 50 -3.47 7.21 -0.97
CA PHE A 50 -2.89 8.17 -1.91
C PHE A 50 -2.62 7.58 -3.30
N GLU A 51 -2.56 6.26 -3.47
CA GLU A 51 -2.39 5.62 -4.79
C GLU A 51 -3.56 5.92 -5.74
N ARG A 52 -4.71 6.30 -5.19
CA ARG A 52 -5.89 6.73 -5.97
C ARG A 52 -5.78 8.15 -6.51
N GLY A 53 -4.72 8.90 -6.16
CA GLY A 53 -4.54 10.29 -6.59
C GLY A 53 -5.58 11.25 -6.01
N LEU A 54 -6.25 10.87 -4.91
CA LEU A 54 -7.22 11.72 -4.23
C LEU A 54 -6.53 12.56 -3.16
N ALA A 55 -6.98 13.81 -3.01
CA ALA A 55 -6.54 14.69 -1.94
C ALA A 55 -7.29 14.42 -0.64
N VAL A 56 -6.68 14.74 0.50
CA VAL A 56 -7.36 14.62 1.80
C VAL A 56 -8.47 15.67 1.91
N GLU A 57 -9.66 15.23 2.29
CA GLU A 57 -10.77 16.11 2.62
C GLU A 57 -10.75 16.47 4.11
N ARG A 58 -10.67 15.45 4.98
CA ARG A 58 -10.69 15.63 6.43
C ARG A 58 -10.01 14.48 7.17
N ILE A 59 -9.38 14.79 8.30
CA ILE A 59 -8.93 13.79 9.28
C ILE A 59 -9.93 13.76 10.43
N HIS A 60 -10.60 12.63 10.60
CA HIS A 60 -11.63 12.44 11.63
C HIS A 60 -11.03 12.21 13.02
N GLY A 61 -9.83 11.68 13.10
CA GLY A 61 -9.15 11.49 14.37
C GLY A 61 -7.92 10.63 14.24
N PHE A 62 -7.39 10.25 15.40
CA PHE A 62 -6.16 9.48 15.51
C PHE A 62 -6.35 8.25 16.39
N ILE A 63 -5.74 7.14 15.97
CA ILE A 63 -5.76 5.87 16.69
C ILE A 63 -4.32 5.52 17.02
N ARG A 64 -4.03 5.22 18.29
CA ARG A 64 -2.73 4.73 18.72
C ARG A 64 -2.78 3.21 18.86
N ARG A 65 -1.94 2.48 18.12
CA ARG A 65 -1.85 1.01 18.19
C ARG A 65 -0.42 0.55 17.94
N ALA A 66 0.04 -0.41 18.72
CA ALA A 66 1.40 -0.98 18.61
C ALA A 66 2.51 0.10 18.56
N GLY A 67 2.40 1.13 19.39
CA GLY A 67 3.38 2.24 19.44
C GLY A 67 3.30 3.23 18.28
N LYS A 68 2.47 2.98 17.25
CA LYS A 68 2.28 3.85 16.09
C LYS A 68 0.98 4.64 16.19
N ILE A 69 0.95 5.78 15.49
CA ILE A 69 -0.23 6.63 15.36
C ILE A 69 -0.75 6.51 13.93
N PHE A 70 -2.05 6.31 13.81
CA PHE A 70 -2.77 6.24 12.55
C PHE A 70 -3.80 7.37 12.49
N ALA A 71 -3.93 7.99 11.34
CA ALA A 71 -4.97 8.96 11.04
C ALA A 71 -6.16 8.25 10.38
N VAL A 72 -7.37 8.60 10.79
CA VAL A 72 -8.61 8.22 10.10
C VAL A 72 -8.91 9.31 9.07
N VAL A 73 -8.67 9.01 7.80
CA VAL A 73 -8.64 9.97 6.70
C VAL A 73 -9.84 9.76 5.79
N GLN A 74 -10.53 10.85 5.47
CA GLN A 74 -11.51 10.91 4.38
C GLN A 74 -10.87 11.63 3.19
N PHE A 75 -10.96 11.02 2.02
CA PHE A 75 -10.48 11.60 0.77
C PHE A 75 -11.62 12.33 0.05
N LYS A 76 -11.28 13.36 -0.73
CA LYS A 76 -12.27 14.09 -1.54
C LYS A 76 -12.97 13.14 -2.51
N ASN A 77 -14.28 13.32 -2.66
CA ASN A 77 -15.13 12.49 -3.52
C ASN A 77 -15.12 11.01 -3.12
N CYS A 78 -14.81 10.69 -1.87
CA CYS A 78 -14.85 9.34 -1.33
C CYS A 78 -15.61 9.35 0.01
N ASP A 79 -16.71 8.61 0.06
CA ASP A 79 -17.53 8.46 1.27
C ASP A 79 -16.93 7.47 2.28
N VAL A 80 -15.85 6.79 1.89
CA VAL A 80 -15.17 5.79 2.71
C VAL A 80 -14.01 6.44 3.45
N VAL A 81 -13.95 6.19 4.77
CA VAL A 81 -12.80 6.55 5.60
C VAL A 81 -11.76 5.43 5.61
N GLU A 82 -10.50 5.83 5.55
CA GLU A 82 -9.35 4.93 5.54
C GLU A 82 -8.41 5.23 6.69
N ILE A 83 -7.74 4.18 7.18
CA ILE A 83 -6.78 4.29 8.28
C ILE A 83 -5.38 4.26 7.68
N LEU A 84 -4.67 5.39 7.79
CA LEU A 84 -3.32 5.53 7.26
C LEU A 84 -2.34 5.83 8.37
N ALA A 85 -1.12 5.31 8.27
CA ALA A 85 -0.05 5.69 9.19
C ALA A 85 0.23 7.19 9.05
N THR A 86 0.42 7.89 10.16
CA THR A 86 0.68 9.34 10.13
C THR A 86 1.94 9.69 9.32
N ASP A 87 2.91 8.78 9.25
CA ASP A 87 4.13 8.96 8.46
C ASP A 87 3.84 9.06 6.96
N ILE A 88 2.85 8.31 6.47
CA ILE A 88 2.40 8.37 5.07
C ILE A 88 1.71 9.71 4.82
N VAL A 89 0.78 10.11 5.70
CA VAL A 89 0.06 11.38 5.55
C VAL A 89 1.02 12.57 5.61
N LYS A 90 2.04 12.51 6.48
CA LYS A 90 3.09 13.52 6.59
C LYS A 90 3.89 13.68 5.29
N HIS A 91 4.11 12.58 4.57
CA HIS A 91 4.85 12.60 3.30
C HIS A 91 4.05 13.26 2.18
N TYR A 92 2.77 12.91 2.02
CA TYR A 92 1.95 13.39 0.91
C TYR A 92 1.25 14.73 1.18
N GLU A 93 0.65 14.90 2.37
CA GLU A 93 -0.11 16.10 2.73
C GLU A 93 0.17 16.56 4.17
N PRO A 94 1.36 17.12 4.45
CA PRO A 94 1.74 17.51 5.81
C PRO A 94 0.82 18.58 6.42
N LEU A 95 0.29 19.49 5.61
CA LEU A 95 -0.63 20.53 6.09
C LEU A 95 -1.98 19.97 6.50
N ALA A 96 -2.47 18.92 5.82
CA ALA A 96 -3.70 18.24 6.22
C ALA A 96 -3.52 17.54 7.57
N LEU A 97 -2.34 16.96 7.81
CA LEU A 97 -2.00 16.34 9.09
C LEU A 97 -2.00 17.35 10.24
N ILE A 98 -1.37 18.52 10.05
CA ILE A 98 -1.34 19.59 11.06
C ILE A 98 -2.76 20.06 11.41
N ARG A 99 -3.57 20.39 10.39
CA ARG A 99 -4.97 20.78 10.58
C ARG A 99 -5.78 19.69 11.31
N GLY A 100 -5.56 18.43 10.94
CA GLY A 100 -6.19 17.30 11.61
C GLY A 100 -5.87 17.23 13.11
N PHE A 101 -4.63 17.47 13.51
CA PHE A 101 -4.23 17.51 14.92
C PHE A 101 -4.88 18.68 15.66
N GLU A 102 -4.92 19.87 15.05
CA GLU A 102 -5.55 21.06 15.64
C GLU A 102 -7.05 20.82 15.88
N GLU A 103 -7.77 20.32 14.86
CA GLU A 103 -9.20 20.01 14.96
C GLU A 103 -9.48 18.90 15.99
N HIS A 104 -8.66 17.85 16.01
CA HIS A 104 -8.80 16.76 16.95
C HIS A 104 -8.59 17.24 18.40
N HIS A 105 -7.57 18.07 18.63
CA HIS A 105 -7.27 18.62 19.95
C HIS A 105 -8.44 19.47 20.48
N ILE A 106 -9.03 20.32 19.64
CA ILE A 106 -10.21 21.12 19.99
C ILE A 106 -11.38 20.21 20.34
N ARG A 107 -11.64 19.16 19.54
CA ARG A 107 -12.75 18.23 19.75
C ARG A 107 -12.62 17.45 21.06
N CYS A 108 -11.44 16.90 21.33
CA CYS A 108 -11.17 16.18 22.57
C CYS A 108 -11.35 17.09 23.80
N ARG A 109 -10.89 18.35 23.73
CA ARG A 109 -11.08 19.31 24.82
C ARG A 109 -12.56 19.63 25.04
N ARG A 110 -13.33 19.83 23.96
CA ARG A 110 -14.77 20.09 24.04
C ARG A 110 -15.53 18.92 24.67
N ASN A 111 -15.22 17.69 24.27
CA ASN A 111 -15.89 16.51 24.81
C ASN A 111 -15.63 16.32 26.31
N LYS A 112 -14.40 16.56 26.79
CA LYS A 112 -14.09 16.53 28.23
C LYS A 112 -14.91 17.53 29.05
N VAL A 113 -15.20 18.70 28.49
CA VAL A 113 -16.04 19.71 29.17
C VAL A 113 -17.49 19.23 29.24
N LEU A 114 -18.00 18.60 28.18
CA LEU A 114 -19.37 18.09 28.15
C LEU A 114 -19.57 16.89 29.09
N GLU A 115 -18.56 16.03 29.25
CA GLU A 115 -18.60 14.89 30.18
C GLU A 115 -18.56 15.30 31.66
N ALA A 116 -18.16 16.54 31.96
CA ALA A 116 -18.04 17.07 33.32
C ALA A 116 -19.29 17.83 33.80
N VAL A 117 -20.33 17.92 32.97
CA VAL A 117 -21.63 18.59 33.25
C VAL A 117 -22.70 17.53 33.49
#